data_AF-A0A2X3M943-F1
#
_entry.id   AF-A0A2X3M943-F1
#
_cell.length_a   1.000
_cell.length_b   1.000
_cell.length_c   1.000
_cell.angle_alpha   90.00
_cell.angle_beta   90.00
_cell.angle_gamma   90.00
#
_symmetry.space_group_name_H-M   'P 1'
#
loop_
_entity.id
_entity.type
_entity.pdbx_description
1 polymer ?
#
loop_
_entity_poly.entity_id
_entity_poly.type
_entity_poly.pdbx_seq_one_letter_code
_entity_poly.pdbx_strand_id
1 'polypeptide(L)'
;MTEQAITTDELAFIRPYGEQEKQILTAEAVEFLTELVTHFTPQRNKLLAARIQQQQDIDNGTLPDFISETASIRDTTGKFVVFPRTYKIVESR
;
A
#
# COMPACT_ATOMS: atom_id res chain seq x y z
N MET A 1 22.43 21.03 -0.70
CA MET A 1 21.21 21.47 -0.01
C MET A 1 20.82 20.34 0.93
N THR A 2 21.11 20.49 2.21
CA THR A 2 20.92 19.46 3.24
C THR A 2 19.49 19.56 3.76
N GLU A 3 18.61 18.68 3.29
CA GLU A 3 17.28 18.53 3.88
C GLU A 3 17.44 17.65 5.12
N GLN A 4 17.38 18.30 6.28
CA GLN A 4 17.45 17.65 7.57
C GLN A 4 16.13 16.89 7.76
N ALA A 5 16.21 15.56 7.81
CA ALA A 5 15.10 14.71 8.19
C ALA A 5 14.77 14.97 9.68
N ILE A 6 13.78 15.83 9.91
CA ILE A 6 13.11 15.94 11.20
C ILE A 6 12.27 14.67 11.32
N THR A 7 12.67 13.76 12.22
CA THR A 7 11.87 12.60 12.62
C THR A 7 10.68 13.10 13.44
N THR A 8 9.77 13.83 12.81
CA THR A 8 8.50 14.19 13.39
C THR A 8 7.52 13.12 12.93
N ASP A 9 7.03 12.34 13.89
CA ASP A 9 6.01 11.32 13.65
C ASP A 9 4.62 11.93 13.34
N GLU A 10 4.55 13.25 13.15
CA GLU A 10 3.34 14.00 12.92
C GLU A 10 3.23 14.46 11.46
N LEU A 11 2.02 14.37 10.92
CA LEU A 11 1.70 14.80 9.56
C LEU A 11 1.68 16.32 9.45
N ALA A 12 2.40 16.86 8.46
CA ALA A 12 2.33 18.26 8.09
C ALA A 12 1.33 18.47 6.95
N PHE A 13 0.37 19.39 7.15
CA PHE A 13 -0.62 19.76 6.14
C PHE A 13 -0.23 21.08 5.48
N ILE A 14 -0.05 21.05 4.16
CA ILE A 14 0.40 22.19 3.34
C ILE A 14 -0.72 23.13 2.88
N ARG A 15 -1.99 22.73 3.07
CA ARG A 15 -3.15 23.52 2.69
C ARG A 15 -3.83 24.10 3.94
N PRO A 16 -4.41 25.31 3.86
CA PRO A 16 -5.19 25.86 4.96
C PRO A 16 -6.47 25.04 5.17
N TYR A 17 -6.93 24.96 6.42
CA TYR A 17 -8.16 24.25 6.78
C TYR A 17 -9.39 25.10 6.48
N GLY A 18 -10.11 24.77 5.41
CA GLY A 18 -11.46 25.26 5.15
C GLY A 18 -12.52 24.44 5.90
N GLU A 19 -13.80 24.74 5.64
CA GLU A 19 -14.91 24.04 6.28
C GLU A 19 -14.99 22.56 5.86
N GLN A 20 -14.59 22.24 4.63
CA GLN A 20 -14.57 20.85 4.14
C GLN A 20 -13.46 20.04 4.81
N GLU A 21 -12.26 20.62 4.95
CA GLU A 21 -11.13 19.97 5.61
C GLU A 21 -11.46 19.69 7.08
N LYS A 22 -12.14 20.60 7.79
CA LYS A 22 -12.56 20.34 9.19
C LYS A 22 -13.55 19.18 9.33
N GLN A 23 -14.36 18.90 8.31
CA GLN A 23 -15.30 17.78 8.32
C GLN A 23 -14.61 16.44 8.07
N ILE A 24 -13.54 16.41 7.28
CA ILE A 24 -12.83 15.18 6.88
C ILE A 24 -11.60 14.92 7.76
N LEU A 25 -10.80 15.95 8.00
CA LEU A 25 -9.59 15.95 8.82
C LEU A 25 -9.93 16.34 10.26
N THR A 26 -10.88 15.62 10.85
CA THR A 26 -11.13 15.71 12.30
C THR A 26 -9.90 15.24 13.06
N ALA A 27 -9.79 15.58 14.36
CA ALA A 27 -8.66 15.17 15.18
C ALA A 27 -8.45 13.64 15.16
N GLU A 28 -9.53 12.88 15.33
CA GLU A 28 -9.53 11.41 15.30
C GLU A 28 -9.10 10.86 13.92
N ALA A 29 -9.56 11.49 12.83
CA ALA A 29 -9.19 11.07 11.48
C ALA A 29 -7.70 11.34 11.19
N VAL A 30 -7.17 12.47 11.67
CA VAL A 30 -5.75 12.82 11.54
C VAL A 30 -4.88 11.90 12.38
N GLU A 31 -5.29 11.56 13.61
CA GLU A 31 -4.60 10.60 14.46
C GLU A 31 -4.50 9.23 13.78
N PHE A 32 -5.64 8.70 13.30
CA PHE A 32 -5.67 7.44 12.57
C PHE A 32 -4.80 7.47 11.30
N LEU A 33 -4.88 8.56 10.52
CA LEU A 33 -4.06 8.71 9.32
C LEU A 33 -2.56 8.77 9.66
N THR A 34 -2.20 9.42 10.76
CA THR A 34 -0.82 9.52 11.24
C THR A 34 -0.28 8.14 11.58
N GLU A 35 -1.03 7.34 12.35
CA GLU A 35 -0.65 5.96 12.67
C GLU A 35 -0.43 5.09 11.42
N LEU A 36 -1.34 5.18 10.45
CA LEU A 36 -1.21 4.46 9.18
C LEU A 36 0.05 4.86 8.41
N VAL A 37 0.30 6.16 8.28
CA VAL A 37 1.46 6.67 7.54
C VAL A 37 2.74 6.24 8.24
N THR A 38 2.85 6.42 9.55
CA THR A 38 4.03 6.03 10.34
C THR A 38 4.30 4.53 10.22
N HIS A 39 3.28 3.69 10.36
CA HIS A 39 3.48 2.24 10.39
C HIS A 39 3.79 1.65 9.01
N PHE A 40 3.12 2.11 7.94
CA PHE A 40 3.18 1.45 6.64
C PHE A 40 4.06 2.14 5.59
N THR A 41 4.35 3.44 5.72
CA THR A 41 5.19 4.16 4.74
C THR A 41 6.59 3.57 4.58
N PRO A 42 7.30 3.17 5.66
CA PRO A 42 8.63 2.56 5.51
C PRO A 42 8.61 1.30 4.64
N GLN A 43 7.62 0.42 4.85
CA GLN A 43 7.48 -0.81 4.06
C GLN A 43 7.06 -0.51 2.62
N ARG A 44 6.14 0.44 2.42
CA ARG A 44 5.73 0.90 1.09
C ARG A 44 6.92 1.42 0.28
N ASN A 45 7.82 2.17 0.89
CA ASN A 45 9.03 2.68 0.23
C ASN A 45 10.01 1.56 -0.14
N LYS A 46 10.19 0.54 0.73
CA LYS A 46 10.97 -0.66 0.40
C LYS A 46 10.39 -1.41 -0.80
N LEU A 47 9.06 -1.57 -0.86
CA LEU A 47 8.39 -2.23 -1.98
C LEU A 47 8.55 -1.46 -3.29
N LEU A 48 8.53 -0.12 -3.26
CA LEU A 48 8.79 0.69 -4.45
C LEU A 48 10.23 0.54 -4.94
N ALA A 49 11.22 0.51 -4.03
CA ALA A 49 12.60 0.24 -4.40
C ALA A 49 12.76 -1.17 -4.98
N ALA A 50 12.10 -2.18 -4.40
CA ALA A 50 12.12 -3.55 -4.91
C ALA A 50 11.54 -3.66 -6.34
N ARG A 51 10.52 -2.87 -6.68
CA ARG A 51 9.99 -2.81 -8.05
C ARG A 51 11.02 -2.31 -9.05
N ILE A 52 11.81 -1.30 -8.68
CA ILE A 52 12.88 -0.78 -9.54
C ILE A 52 13.93 -1.86 -9.77
N GLN A 53 14.34 -2.55 -8.71
CA GLN A 53 15.31 -3.65 -8.82
C GLN A 53 14.80 -4.77 -9.72
N GLN A 54 13.56 -5.22 -9.51
CA GLN A 54 12.96 -6.27 -10.33
C GLN A 54 12.88 -5.87 -11.81
N GLN A 55 12.55 -4.60 -12.10
CA GLN A 55 12.53 -4.10 -13.47
C GLN A 55 13.93 -4.11 -14.09
N GLN A 56 14.97 -3.73 -13.35
CA GLN A 56 16.35 -3.80 -13.85
C GLN A 56 16.75 -5.23 -14.23
N ASP A 57 16.35 -6.22 -13.43
CA ASP A 57 16.66 -7.63 -13.73
C ASP A 57 15.96 -8.10 -15.03
N ILE A 58 14.73 -7.64 -15.26
CA ILE A 58 13.97 -7.88 -16.49
C ILE A 58 14.65 -7.21 -17.70
N ASP A 59 15.04 -5.95 -17.56
CA ASP A 59 15.71 -5.19 -18.62
C ASP A 59 17.07 -5.82 -18.99
N ASN A 60 17.73 -6.46 -18.02
CA ASN A 60 18.95 -7.25 -18.22
C ASN A 60 18.71 -8.64 -18.84
N GLY A 61 17.47 -8.97 -19.21
CA GLY A 61 17.11 -10.18 -19.94
C GLY A 61 16.48 -11.30 -19.09
N THR A 62 16.24 -11.07 -17.80
CA THR A 62 15.55 -12.05 -16.95
C THR A 62 14.04 -11.94 -17.13
N LEU A 63 13.48 -12.69 -18.08
CA LEU A 63 12.04 -12.66 -18.32
C LEU A 63 11.27 -13.16 -17.09
N PRO A 64 10.14 -12.50 -16.72
CA PRO A 64 9.30 -12.96 -15.62
C PRO A 64 8.70 -14.34 -15.87
N ASP A 65 8.69 -15.17 -14.83
CA ASP A 65 8.01 -16.47 -14.80
C ASP A 65 7.46 -16.74 -13.40
N PHE A 66 6.74 -17.84 -13.21
CA PHE A 66 6.19 -18.23 -11.91
C PHE A 66 7.29 -18.50 -10.88
N ILE A 67 7.15 -17.85 -9.72
CA ILE A 67 8.05 -18.03 -8.57
C ILE A 67 7.87 -19.45 -8.02
N SER A 68 8.95 -20.23 -8.05
CA SER A 68 8.95 -21.65 -7.70
C SER A 68 8.56 -21.91 -6.24
N GLU A 69 8.96 -21.00 -5.35
CA GLU A 69 8.77 -21.05 -3.91
C GLU A 69 7.29 -20.98 -3.51
N THR A 70 6.43 -20.49 -4.40
CA THR A 70 4.98 -20.38 -4.17
C THR A 70 4.16 -21.48 -4.82
N ALA A 71 4.80 -22.52 -5.38
CA ALA A 71 4.11 -23.62 -6.05
C ALA A 71 3.06 -24.33 -5.15
N SER A 72 3.40 -24.58 -3.88
CA SER A 72 2.48 -25.23 -2.93
C SER A 72 1.20 -24.43 -2.68
N ILE A 73 1.27 -23.10 -2.71
CA ILE A 73 0.11 -22.22 -2.57
C ILE A 73 -0.77 -22.32 -3.82
N ARG A 74 -0.16 -22.32 -5.02
CA ARG A 74 -0.87 -22.41 -6.30
C ARG A 74 -1.59 -23.75 -6.47
N ASP A 75 -0.98 -24.83 -5.99
CA ASP A 75 -1.52 -26.18 -6.14
C ASP A 75 -2.58 -26.53 -5.07
N THR A 76 -2.85 -25.62 -4.13
CA THR A 76 -3.86 -25.79 -3.09
C THR A 76 -5.22 -25.23 -3.54
N THR A 77 -6.30 -26.00 -3.35
CA THR A 77 -7.68 -25.50 -3.54
C THR A 77 -8.13 -24.64 -2.36
N GLY A 78 -7.66 -23.39 -2.31
CA GLY A 78 -8.07 -22.41 -1.30
C GLY A 78 -9.48 -21.86 -1.53
N LYS A 79 -10.18 -21.52 -0.45
CA LYS A 79 -11.43 -20.73 -0.49
C LYS A 79 -11.17 -19.37 0.13
N PHE A 80 -11.61 -18.31 -0.54
CA PHE A 80 -11.58 -16.97 0.03
C PHE A 80 -12.52 -16.88 1.24
N VAL A 81 -12.22 -15.98 2.17
CA VAL A 81 -13.10 -15.68 3.31
C VAL A 81 -14.46 -15.19 2.79
N VAL A 82 -15.54 -15.53 3.50
CA VAL A 82 -16.92 -15.25 3.10
C VAL A 82 -17.09 -13.76 2.76
N PHE A 83 -17.50 -13.49 1.52
CA PHE A 83 -17.80 -12.13 1.09
C PHE A 83 -19.14 -11.64 1.69
N PRO A 84 -19.25 -10.35 2.05
CA PRO A 84 -20.53 -9.77 2.43
C PRO A 84 -21.54 -9.93 1.29
N ARG A 85 -22.82 -10.19 1.61
CA ARG A 85 -23.89 -10.44 0.61
C ARG A 85 -24.07 -9.34 -0.45
N THR A 86 -23.60 -8.13 -0.19
CA THR A 86 -23.64 -6.99 -1.11
C THR A 86 -22.67 -7.13 -2.28
N TYR A 87 -21.64 -7.98 -2.17
CA TYR A 87 -20.66 -8.24 -3.22
C TYR A 87 -20.95 -9.60 -3.88
N LYS A 88 -22.09 -9.74 -4.57
CA LYS A 88 -22.26 -10.89 -5.49
C LYS A 88 -21.48 -10.60 -6.77
N ILE A 89 -20.53 -11.49 -7.07
CA ILE A 89 -19.89 -11.55 -8.40
C ILE A 89 -21.01 -11.81 -9.40
N VAL A 90 -21.19 -10.89 -10.35
CA VAL A 90 -22.06 -11.11 -11.51
C VAL A 90 -21.36 -12.16 -12.34
N GLU A 91 -21.81 -13.41 -12.21
CA GLU A 91 -21.30 -14.53 -13.00
C GLU A 91 -21.80 -14.32 -14.44
N SER A 92 -20.94 -13.75 -15.29
CA SER A 92 -21.19 -13.70 -16.73
C SER A 92 -21.09 -15.13 -17.25
N ARG A 93 -22.20 -15.63 -17.77
CA ARG A 93 -22.20 -16.77 -18.68
C ARG A 93 -21.42 -16.45 -19.95
#